data_AF-A0A286TXM5-F1
#
_entry.id   AF-A0A286TXM5-F1
#
_cell.length_a   1.000
_cell.length_b   1.000
_cell.length_c   1.000
_cell.angle_alpha   90.00
_cell.angle_beta   90.00
_cell.angle_gamma   90.00
#
_symmetry.space_group_name_H-M   'P 1'
#
loop_
_entity.id
_entity.type
_entity.pdbx_description
1 polymer ?
#
loop_
_entity_poly.entity_id
_entity_poly.type
_entity_poly.pdbx_seq_one_letter_code
_entity_poly.pdbx_strand_id
1 'polypeptide(L)'
;MVLLCSVMNLFMDGYMLIAGTNDIPQTFYSPFVHVFLMGFVFMFIFAVNIRTVYAFLDVGTARTGAINTTFWIINITIPLYFLAHSLSYKFPFLIKISNVTIYLVAFSILLFVYGIRIFEKSTRELDDVVMDRSYSKTIRTAYVWLIIGVLILGAKPLFAPFSEAQYLFHGAANHALTVGFITLMIIGYASKMVPTFKGVGMHSIKLANFSFYLLNIGCFLRVYTQIMIGLSHSENFYYSLIGFSGWIELTAIGIFGYNVWKTMNAEDEDVDEPEERLTEITGDTNIAQAIDHYPEILEVFLEFGFKQLASPAARKTVAKMFTIKQATKIHPVNIDTLLKALNERINK
;
A
#
# COMPACT_ATOMS: atom_id res chain seq x y z
N MET A 1 -0.72 18.79 -5.38
CA MET A 1 0.32 18.05 -6.15
C MET A 1 -0.20 17.40 -7.41
N VAL A 2 -1.32 16.67 -7.42
CA VAL A 2 -1.88 16.05 -8.65
C VAL A 2 -2.05 17.06 -9.78
N LEU A 3 -2.76 18.17 -9.53
CA LEU A 3 -2.97 19.22 -10.52
C LEU A 3 -1.65 19.78 -11.08
N LEU A 4 -0.66 20.02 -10.21
CA LEU A 4 0.66 20.48 -10.62
C LEU A 4 1.34 19.46 -11.55
N CYS A 5 1.32 18.17 -11.19
CA CYS A 5 1.90 17.11 -12.02
C CYS A 5 1.19 17.00 -13.37
N SER A 6 -0.15 17.10 -13.40
CA SER A 6 -0.93 17.07 -14.64
C SER A 6 -0.64 18.25 -15.55
N VAL A 7 -0.54 19.47 -15.00
CA VAL A 7 -0.17 20.67 -15.75
C VAL A 7 1.25 20.57 -16.30
N MET A 8 2.19 20.09 -15.49
CA MET A 8 3.57 19.85 -15.95
C MET A 8 3.63 18.79 -17.04
N ASN A 9 2.83 17.73 -16.96
CA ASN A 9 2.75 16.72 -18.00
C ASN A 9 2.25 17.31 -19.32
N LEU A 10 1.17 18.07 -19.28
CA LEU A 10 0.64 18.77 -20.46
C LEU A 10 1.66 19.73 -21.08
N PHE A 11 2.45 20.42 -20.25
CA PHE A 11 3.52 21.28 -20.73
C PHE A 11 4.63 20.48 -21.43
N MET A 12 5.03 19.33 -20.87
CA MET A 12 6.02 18.45 -21.49
C MET A 12 5.52 17.88 -22.83
N ASP A 13 4.25 17.49 -22.91
CA ASP A 13 3.60 17.04 -24.15
C ASP A 13 3.60 18.15 -25.21
N GLY A 14 3.24 19.37 -24.81
CA GLY A 14 3.28 20.55 -25.68
C GLY A 14 4.71 20.89 -26.15
N TYR A 15 5.70 20.77 -25.27
CA TYR A 15 7.10 20.97 -25.63
C TYR A 15 7.56 19.94 -26.68
N MET A 16 7.30 18.64 -26.46
CA MET A 16 7.66 17.58 -27.40
C MET A 16 7.03 17.82 -28.78
N LEU A 17 5.75 18.21 -28.80
CA LEU A 17 5.02 18.55 -30.03
C LEU A 17 5.66 19.74 -30.76
N ILE A 18 5.98 20.83 -30.06
CA ILE A 18 6.54 22.06 -30.65
C ILE A 18 8.00 21.84 -31.10
N ALA A 19 8.78 21.12 -30.33
CA ALA A 19 10.19 20.88 -30.59
C ALA A 19 10.44 19.71 -31.56
N GLY A 20 9.40 18.94 -31.93
CA GLY A 20 9.51 17.79 -32.82
C GLY A 20 10.42 16.68 -32.27
N THR A 21 10.43 16.51 -30.94
CA THR A 21 11.27 15.53 -30.23
C THR A 21 10.41 14.54 -29.44
N ASN A 22 10.90 13.32 -29.28
CA ASN A 22 10.30 12.32 -28.39
C ASN A 22 10.92 12.32 -26.99
N ASP A 23 11.91 13.19 -26.75
CA ASP A 23 12.67 13.25 -25.51
C ASP A 23 12.38 14.53 -24.73
N ILE A 24 12.06 14.34 -23.45
CA ILE A 24 11.95 15.44 -22.48
C ILE A 24 13.36 15.76 -21.94
N PRO A 25 13.74 17.04 -21.81
CA PRO A 25 15.03 17.40 -21.24
C PRO A 25 15.24 16.73 -19.87
N GLN A 26 16.34 15.98 -19.73
CA GLN A 26 16.64 15.23 -18.49
C GLN A 26 16.71 16.14 -17.25
N THR A 27 17.10 17.41 -17.46
CA THR A 27 17.15 18.46 -16.45
C THR A 27 15.81 18.71 -15.77
N PHE A 28 14.71 18.43 -16.46
CA PHE A 28 13.34 18.60 -15.97
C PHE A 28 12.68 17.25 -15.63
N TYR A 29 12.94 16.23 -16.44
CA TYR A 29 12.31 14.91 -16.29
C TYR A 29 12.63 14.25 -14.94
N SER A 30 13.91 14.19 -14.53
CA SER A 30 14.29 13.52 -13.28
C SER A 30 13.70 14.21 -12.03
N PRO A 31 13.76 15.56 -11.90
CA PRO A 31 13.04 16.28 -10.86
C PRO A 31 11.53 16.05 -10.86
N PHE A 32 10.90 16.03 -12.03
CA PHE A 32 9.47 15.80 -12.17
C PHE A 32 9.06 14.42 -11.65
N VAL A 33 9.77 13.36 -12.05
CA VAL A 33 9.50 11.99 -11.57
C VAL A 33 9.61 11.91 -10.05
N HIS A 34 10.59 12.58 -9.45
CA HIS A 34 10.73 12.63 -8.00
C HIS A 34 9.54 13.32 -7.31
N VAL A 35 9.09 14.47 -7.83
CA VAL A 35 7.90 15.18 -7.33
C VAL A 35 6.64 14.34 -7.49
N PHE A 36 6.47 13.65 -8.61
CA PHE A 36 5.32 12.78 -8.86
C PHE A 36 5.28 11.61 -7.88
N LEU A 37 6.39 10.88 -7.74
CA LEU A 37 6.46 9.72 -6.85
C LEU A 37 6.33 10.15 -5.38
N MET A 38 7.16 11.08 -4.91
CA MET A 38 7.21 11.43 -3.48
C MET A 38 6.08 12.38 -3.07
N GLY A 39 5.70 13.31 -3.95
CA GLY A 39 4.74 14.37 -3.66
C GLY A 39 3.29 13.99 -3.91
N PHE A 40 3.05 12.96 -4.71
CA PHE A 40 1.71 12.42 -4.94
C PHE A 40 1.57 10.97 -4.52
N VAL A 41 2.29 10.04 -5.17
CA VAL A 41 2.06 8.60 -4.97
C VAL A 41 2.33 8.18 -3.53
N PHE A 42 3.47 8.59 -2.97
CA PHE A 42 3.85 8.24 -1.59
C PHE A 42 2.94 8.92 -0.57
N MET A 43 2.62 10.20 -0.78
CA MET A 43 1.68 10.91 0.07
C MET A 43 0.31 10.23 0.12
N PHE A 44 -0.18 9.75 -1.02
CA PHE A 44 -1.41 8.98 -1.08
C PHE A 44 -1.30 7.67 -0.30
N ILE A 45 -0.24 6.87 -0.55
CA ILE A 45 -0.01 5.61 0.16
C ILE A 45 0.08 5.87 1.68
N PHE A 46 0.88 6.85 2.11
CA PHE A 46 1.06 7.20 3.52
C PHE A 46 -0.25 7.62 4.18
N ALA A 47 -1.05 8.46 3.51
CA ALA A 47 -2.35 8.89 4.02
C ALA A 47 -3.34 7.73 4.21
N VAL A 48 -3.35 6.77 3.28
CA VAL A 48 -4.15 5.55 3.42
C VAL A 48 -3.63 4.69 4.57
N ASN A 49 -2.31 4.51 4.65
CA ASN A 49 -1.67 3.62 5.62
C ASN A 49 -1.86 4.09 7.06
N ILE A 50 -1.78 5.40 7.34
CA ILE A 50 -2.03 5.98 8.68
C ILE A 50 -3.40 5.55 9.24
N ARG A 51 -4.39 5.31 8.38
CA ARG A 51 -5.76 4.96 8.77
C ARG A 51 -6.06 3.46 8.74
N THR A 52 -5.20 2.66 8.12
CA THR A 52 -5.54 1.26 7.79
C THR A 52 -4.54 0.25 8.33
N VAL A 53 -3.24 0.61 8.44
CA VAL A 53 -2.19 -0.32 8.85
C VAL A 53 -2.43 -0.91 10.23
N TYR A 54 -2.83 -0.08 11.20
CA TYR A 54 -3.05 -0.53 12.58
C TYR A 54 -4.10 -1.66 12.62
N ALA A 55 -5.19 -1.52 11.85
CA ALA A 55 -6.24 -2.52 11.75
C ALA A 55 -5.83 -3.71 10.86
N PHE A 56 -5.09 -3.48 9.78
CA PHE A 56 -4.73 -4.52 8.81
C PHE A 56 -3.68 -5.48 9.37
N LEU A 57 -2.71 -4.96 10.12
CA LEU A 57 -1.61 -5.74 10.66
C LEU A 57 -1.75 -6.02 12.16
N ASP A 58 -2.85 -5.60 12.77
CA ASP A 58 -3.09 -5.73 14.22
C ASP A 58 -1.92 -5.11 15.03
N VAL A 59 -1.54 -3.88 14.70
CA VAL A 59 -0.44 -3.14 15.35
C VAL A 59 -0.97 -1.87 16.02
N GLY A 60 -0.16 -1.27 16.90
CA GLY A 60 -0.53 -0.03 17.57
C GLY A 60 -0.83 1.14 16.60
N THR A 61 -1.61 2.11 17.06
CA THR A 61 -1.92 3.32 16.29
C THR A 61 -0.67 4.16 15.99
N ALA A 62 -0.72 4.91 14.88
CA ALA A 62 0.44 5.67 14.40
C ALA A 62 0.95 6.69 15.44
N ARG A 63 2.27 6.85 15.54
CA ARG A 63 2.94 7.86 16.37
C ARG A 63 2.75 9.24 15.73
N THR A 64 1.73 9.98 16.16
CA THR A 64 1.33 11.28 15.57
C THR A 64 2.47 12.26 15.41
N GLY A 65 3.38 12.36 16.39
CA GLY A 65 4.56 13.21 16.30
C GLY A 65 5.45 12.87 15.09
N ALA A 66 5.82 11.59 14.92
CA ALA A 66 6.66 11.14 13.80
C ALA A 66 5.97 11.34 12.44
N ILE A 67 4.66 11.08 12.36
CA ILE A 67 3.86 11.28 11.15
C ILE A 67 3.79 12.76 10.77
N ASN A 68 3.52 13.65 11.72
CA ASN A 68 3.45 15.09 11.48
C ASN A 68 4.83 15.66 11.07
N THR A 69 5.91 15.24 11.74
CA THR A 69 7.27 15.65 11.36
C THR A 69 7.61 15.18 9.95
N THR A 70 7.28 13.93 9.60
CA THR A 70 7.43 13.42 8.23
C THR A 70 6.71 14.31 7.23
N PHE A 71 5.42 14.61 7.49
CA PHE A 71 4.60 15.41 6.60
C PHE A 71 5.23 16.78 6.31
N TRP A 72 5.68 17.49 7.34
CA TRP A 72 6.30 18.80 7.18
C TRP A 72 7.64 18.73 6.45
N ILE A 73 8.51 17.78 6.80
CA ILE A 73 9.81 17.63 6.13
C ILE A 73 9.62 17.35 4.64
N ILE A 74 8.75 16.40 4.27
CA ILE A 74 8.55 16.04 2.86
C ILE A 74 7.96 17.21 2.07
N ASN A 75 6.95 17.90 2.60
CA ASN A 75 6.29 19.00 1.87
C ASN A 75 7.21 20.22 1.64
N ILE A 76 8.21 20.44 2.51
CA ILE A 76 9.23 21.49 2.31
C ILE A 76 10.34 21.02 1.37
N THR A 77 10.79 19.77 1.53
CA THR A 77 11.98 19.26 0.83
C THR A 77 11.73 18.92 -0.62
N ILE A 78 10.53 18.44 -1.00
CA ILE A 78 10.22 18.08 -2.39
C ILE A 78 10.29 19.31 -3.32
N PRO A 79 9.61 20.45 -3.04
CA PRO A 79 9.73 21.64 -3.88
C PRO A 79 11.16 22.17 -3.93
N LEU A 80 11.87 22.15 -2.79
CA LEU A 80 13.27 22.58 -2.72
C LEU A 80 14.18 21.69 -3.56
N TYR A 81 14.00 20.37 -3.52
CA TYR A 81 14.70 19.42 -4.39
C TYR A 81 14.44 19.74 -5.86
N PHE A 82 13.17 19.93 -6.23
CA PHE A 82 12.78 20.22 -7.60
C PHE A 82 13.47 21.47 -8.14
N LEU A 83 13.40 22.58 -7.40
CA LEU A 83 14.04 23.85 -7.76
C LEU A 83 15.57 23.71 -7.83
N ALA A 84 16.19 23.16 -6.79
CA ALA A 84 17.65 23.04 -6.71
C ALA A 84 18.20 22.13 -7.81
N HIS A 85 17.56 20.98 -8.07
CA HIS A 85 18.03 20.03 -9.07
C HIS A 85 17.82 20.54 -10.50
N SER A 86 16.65 21.13 -10.80
CA SER A 86 16.36 21.66 -12.14
C SER A 86 17.32 22.79 -12.55
N LEU A 87 17.73 23.61 -11.58
CA LEU A 87 18.65 24.73 -11.79
C LEU A 87 20.13 24.34 -11.66
N SER A 88 20.43 23.12 -11.22
CA SER A 88 21.81 22.69 -10.90
C SER A 88 22.75 22.69 -12.11
N TYR A 89 22.21 22.49 -13.32
CA TYR A 89 22.96 22.57 -14.58
C TYR A 89 23.51 23.97 -14.85
N LYS A 90 22.75 25.02 -14.49
CA LYS A 90 23.17 26.42 -14.64
C LYS A 90 23.96 26.91 -13.43
N PHE A 91 23.64 26.41 -12.25
CA PHE A 91 24.22 26.83 -10.98
C PHE A 91 24.72 25.61 -10.18
N PRO A 92 25.97 25.14 -10.41
CA PRO A 92 26.48 23.90 -9.84
C PRO A 92 26.48 23.82 -8.30
N PHE A 93 26.52 24.96 -7.60
CA PHE A 93 26.43 24.97 -6.14
C PHE A 93 25.10 24.40 -5.61
N LEU A 94 24.02 24.45 -6.41
CA LEU A 94 22.71 23.89 -6.06
C LEU A 94 22.69 22.37 -5.97
N ILE A 95 23.68 21.67 -6.53
CA ILE A 95 23.84 20.21 -6.38
C ILE A 95 23.93 19.85 -4.89
N LYS A 96 24.66 20.64 -4.09
CA LYS A 96 24.78 20.41 -2.64
C LYS A 96 23.41 20.53 -1.94
N ILE A 97 22.61 21.52 -2.33
CA ILE A 97 21.25 21.72 -1.80
C ILE A 97 20.35 20.53 -2.18
N SER A 98 20.39 20.10 -3.44
CA SER A 98 19.66 18.93 -3.94
C SER A 98 20.07 17.64 -3.21
N ASN A 99 21.34 17.47 -2.88
CA ASN A 99 21.81 16.30 -2.13
C ASN A 99 21.32 16.32 -0.67
N VAL A 100 21.34 17.49 -0.01
CA VAL A 100 20.79 17.64 1.35
C VAL A 100 19.31 17.29 1.38
N THR A 101 18.53 17.72 0.39
CA THR A 101 17.10 17.38 0.34
C THR A 101 16.86 15.89 0.13
N ILE A 102 17.69 15.18 -0.65
CA ILE A 102 17.62 13.70 -0.75
C ILE A 102 17.77 13.05 0.64
N TYR A 103 18.75 13.48 1.44
CA TYR A 103 18.94 12.93 2.79
C TYR A 103 17.78 13.24 3.73
N LEU A 104 17.22 14.44 3.65
CA LEU A 104 16.03 14.80 4.44
C LEU A 104 14.79 13.99 4.03
N VAL A 105 14.61 13.73 2.74
CA VAL A 105 13.56 12.82 2.24
C VAL A 105 13.78 11.41 2.78
N ALA A 106 14.98 10.85 2.67
CA ALA A 106 15.28 9.52 3.20
C ALA A 106 15.01 9.43 4.71
N PHE A 107 15.50 10.42 5.48
CA PHE A 107 15.24 10.52 6.92
C PHE A 107 13.75 10.58 7.23
N SER A 108 12.99 11.42 6.54
CA SER A 108 11.54 11.55 6.76
C SER A 108 10.79 10.26 6.45
N ILE A 109 11.18 9.51 5.41
CA ILE A 109 10.56 8.22 5.10
C ILE A 109 10.89 7.20 6.18
N LEU A 110 12.13 7.12 6.65
CA LEU A 110 12.48 6.23 7.78
C LEU A 110 11.72 6.60 9.05
N LEU A 111 11.54 7.91 9.32
CA LEU A 111 10.72 8.42 10.41
C LEU A 111 9.24 8.03 10.24
N PHE A 112 8.72 8.02 9.01
CA PHE A 112 7.38 7.53 8.70
C PHE A 112 7.24 6.04 9.01
N VAL A 113 8.20 5.21 8.58
CA VAL A 113 8.22 3.77 8.84
C VAL A 113 8.21 3.51 10.35
N TYR A 114 9.04 4.23 11.10
CA TYR A 114 9.00 4.24 12.56
C TYR A 114 7.63 4.69 13.09
N GLY A 115 7.06 5.76 12.53
CA GLY A 115 5.79 6.32 12.97
C GLY A 115 4.60 5.38 12.79
N ILE A 116 4.58 4.60 11.71
CA ILE A 116 3.45 3.73 11.35
C ILE A 116 3.48 2.35 12.04
N ARG A 117 4.58 2.01 12.73
CA ARG A 117 4.69 0.78 13.55
C ARG A 117 4.52 -0.54 12.78
N ILE A 118 4.78 -0.53 11.46
CA ILE A 118 4.51 -1.66 10.55
C ILE A 118 5.20 -2.98 10.94
N PHE A 119 6.35 -2.90 11.61
CA PHE A 119 7.17 -4.03 12.06
C PHE A 119 6.98 -4.39 13.53
N GLU A 120 6.09 -3.71 14.25
CA GLU A 120 5.78 -4.08 15.63
C GLU A 120 5.04 -5.43 15.69
N LYS A 121 5.11 -6.10 16.84
CA LYS A 121 4.39 -7.35 17.07
C LYS A 121 2.88 -7.08 17.10
N SER A 122 2.10 -8.11 16.74
CA SER A 122 0.64 -8.08 16.86
C SER A 122 0.24 -7.66 18.27
N THR A 123 -0.74 -6.76 18.41
CA THR A 123 -1.39 -6.45 19.69
C THR A 123 -2.23 -7.64 20.18
N ARG A 124 -2.55 -8.58 19.29
CA ARG A 124 -3.42 -9.76 19.51
C ARG A 124 -4.87 -9.36 19.79
N GLU A 125 -5.24 -8.13 19.46
CA GLU A 125 -6.60 -7.63 19.67
C GLU A 125 -7.58 -8.25 18.67
N LEU A 126 -7.06 -8.68 17.50
CA LEU A 126 -7.79 -9.29 16.38
C LEU A 126 -7.46 -10.78 16.15
N ASP A 127 -6.87 -11.47 17.13
CA ASP A 127 -6.53 -12.91 17.00
C ASP A 127 -7.75 -13.83 17.00
N ASP A 128 -8.89 -13.34 17.50
CA ASP A 128 -10.20 -14.00 17.46
C ASP A 128 -10.91 -13.87 16.10
N VAL A 129 -10.37 -13.09 15.16
CA VAL A 129 -10.94 -12.89 13.81
C VAL A 129 -10.30 -13.89 12.82
N VAL A 130 -11.09 -14.87 12.35
CA VAL A 130 -10.66 -15.77 11.26
C VAL A 130 -10.64 -14.97 9.95
N MET A 131 -9.47 -14.47 9.59
CA MET A 131 -9.26 -13.69 8.37
C MET A 131 -7.97 -14.16 7.70
N ASP A 132 -8.00 -14.36 6.38
CA ASP A 132 -6.80 -14.63 5.62
C ASP A 132 -5.80 -13.47 5.77
N ARG A 133 -4.67 -13.73 6.45
CA ARG A 133 -3.59 -12.75 6.66
C ARG A 133 -2.48 -12.85 5.60
N SER A 134 -2.71 -13.52 4.47
CA SER A 134 -1.74 -13.67 3.37
C SER A 134 -1.18 -12.33 2.87
N TYR A 135 -1.96 -11.25 2.95
CA TYR A 135 -1.57 -9.89 2.58
C TYR A 135 -0.54 -9.24 3.52
N SER A 136 -0.45 -9.68 4.78
CA SER A 136 0.37 -9.07 5.83
C SER A 136 1.86 -9.09 5.47
N LYS A 137 2.36 -10.26 5.02
CA LYS A 137 3.75 -10.39 4.55
C LYS A 137 4.03 -9.47 3.37
N THR A 138 3.08 -9.34 2.44
CA THR A 138 3.23 -8.51 1.23
C THR A 138 3.40 -7.04 1.61
N ILE A 139 2.56 -6.54 2.52
CA ILE A 139 2.66 -5.16 3.03
C ILE A 139 4.00 -4.95 3.76
N ARG A 140 4.38 -5.85 4.67
CA ARG A 140 5.66 -5.72 5.41
C ARG A 140 6.87 -5.74 4.48
N THR A 141 6.89 -6.64 3.50
CA THR A 141 7.94 -6.71 2.49
C THR A 141 7.98 -5.45 1.61
N ALA A 142 6.84 -4.84 1.29
CA ALA A 142 6.81 -3.56 0.59
C ALA A 142 7.54 -2.46 1.38
N TYR A 143 7.34 -2.39 2.69
CA TYR A 143 8.08 -1.44 3.55
C TYR A 143 9.57 -1.78 3.69
N VAL A 144 9.96 -3.06 3.61
CA VAL A 144 11.37 -3.44 3.51
C VAL A 144 11.98 -2.88 2.21
N TRP A 145 11.29 -3.02 1.09
CA TRP A 145 11.71 -2.44 -0.18
C TRP A 145 11.72 -0.91 -0.17
N LEU A 146 10.79 -0.26 0.55
CA LEU A 146 10.82 1.19 0.77
C LEU A 146 12.13 1.60 1.46
N ILE A 147 12.50 0.92 2.55
CA ILE A 147 13.75 1.16 3.27
C ILE A 147 14.95 0.97 2.34
N ILE A 148 15.02 -0.16 1.62
CA ILE A 148 16.10 -0.45 0.67
C ILE A 148 16.18 0.65 -0.40
N GLY A 149 15.06 1.02 -1.00
CA GLY A 149 14.98 2.03 -2.04
C GLY A 149 15.44 3.41 -1.58
N VAL A 150 15.06 3.85 -0.37
CA VAL A 150 15.52 5.15 0.16
C VAL A 150 16.98 5.12 0.58
N LEU A 151 17.52 3.98 1.01
CA LEU A 151 18.95 3.83 1.29
C LEU A 151 19.78 3.89 0.00
N ILE A 152 19.33 3.24 -1.07
CA ILE A 152 19.97 3.33 -2.40
C ILE A 152 19.88 4.78 -2.92
N LEU A 153 18.71 5.41 -2.79
CA LEU A 153 18.54 6.81 -3.18
C LEU A 153 19.45 7.75 -2.36
N GLY A 154 19.62 7.48 -1.06
CA GLY A 154 20.53 8.19 -0.18
C GLY A 154 22.01 7.94 -0.48
N ALA A 155 22.37 6.83 -1.14
CA ALA A 155 23.72 6.58 -1.61
C ALA A 155 24.05 7.32 -2.92
N LYS A 156 23.03 7.74 -3.70
CA LYS A 156 23.20 8.49 -4.96
C LYS A 156 24.17 9.69 -4.87
N PRO A 157 24.14 10.53 -3.82
CA PRO A 157 25.05 11.66 -3.68
C PRO A 157 26.52 11.30 -3.42
N LEU A 158 26.84 10.03 -3.16
CA LEU A 158 28.22 9.56 -2.98
C LEU A 158 28.98 9.42 -4.32
N PHE A 159 28.25 9.36 -5.43
CA PHE A 159 28.80 9.30 -6.77
C PHE A 159 28.96 10.69 -7.39
N ALA A 160 29.87 10.80 -8.36
CA ALA A 160 30.03 12.04 -9.12
C ALA A 160 28.69 12.46 -9.77
N PRO A 161 28.30 13.74 -9.70
CA PRO A 161 27.07 14.22 -10.31
C PRO A 161 27.02 13.87 -11.80
N PHE A 162 25.88 13.32 -12.25
CA PHE A 162 25.65 12.93 -13.64
C PHE A 162 26.59 11.83 -14.17
N SER A 163 27.24 11.07 -13.29
CA SER A 163 27.98 9.86 -13.69
C SER A 163 27.05 8.70 -13.99
N GLU A 164 27.50 7.77 -14.83
CA GLU A 164 26.78 6.54 -15.14
C GLU A 164 26.41 5.74 -13.88
N ALA A 165 27.36 5.59 -12.94
CA ALA A 165 27.10 4.95 -11.66
C ALA A 165 25.95 5.63 -10.89
N GLN A 166 25.90 6.96 -10.88
CA GLN A 166 24.81 7.71 -10.25
C GLN A 166 23.45 7.41 -10.92
N TYR A 167 23.41 7.36 -12.26
CA TYR A 167 22.19 7.03 -13.00
C TYR A 167 21.72 5.60 -12.75
N LEU A 168 22.63 4.63 -12.71
CA LEU A 168 22.33 3.22 -12.43
C LEU A 168 21.79 3.03 -11.01
N PHE A 169 22.41 3.65 -10.00
CA PHE A 169 21.89 3.66 -8.63
C PHE A 169 20.52 4.32 -8.53
N HIS A 170 20.30 5.42 -9.27
CA HIS A 170 18.99 6.07 -9.29
C HIS A 170 17.91 5.15 -9.88
N GLY A 171 18.20 4.44 -10.97
CA GLY A 171 17.24 3.49 -11.54
C GLY A 171 17.04 2.23 -10.69
N ALA A 172 18.06 1.79 -9.95
CA ALA A 172 17.91 0.72 -8.96
C ALA A 172 16.98 1.16 -7.81
N ALA A 173 17.17 2.39 -7.30
CA ALA A 173 16.25 2.98 -6.33
C ALA A 173 14.82 3.08 -6.88
N ASN A 174 14.65 3.51 -8.13
CA ASN A 174 13.33 3.59 -8.75
C ASN A 174 12.63 2.23 -8.78
N HIS A 175 13.29 1.13 -9.16
CA HIS A 175 12.67 -0.20 -9.13
C HIS A 175 12.36 -0.69 -7.72
N ALA A 176 13.25 -0.46 -6.75
CA ALA A 176 12.98 -0.77 -5.35
C ALA A 176 11.74 -0.01 -4.83
N LEU A 177 11.56 1.26 -5.23
CA LEU A 177 10.45 2.10 -4.81
C LEU A 177 9.15 1.83 -5.59
N THR A 178 9.22 1.58 -6.90
CA THR A 178 8.03 1.38 -7.73
C THR A 178 7.56 -0.07 -7.73
N VAL A 179 8.44 -1.04 -8.03
CA VAL A 179 8.08 -2.46 -8.04
C VAL A 179 8.10 -3.02 -6.62
N GLY A 180 9.19 -2.78 -5.89
CA GLY A 180 9.38 -3.31 -4.54
C GLY A 180 8.42 -2.71 -3.51
N PHE A 181 8.21 -1.40 -3.51
CA PHE A 181 7.29 -0.75 -2.57
C PHE A 181 5.89 -0.54 -3.16
N ILE A 182 5.72 0.32 -4.18
CA ILE A 182 4.38 0.70 -4.66
C ILE A 182 3.59 -0.52 -5.15
N THR A 183 4.15 -1.38 -6.01
CA THR A 183 3.41 -2.54 -6.54
C THR A 183 3.10 -3.56 -5.46
N LEU A 184 4.04 -3.90 -4.56
CA LEU A 184 3.71 -4.78 -3.43
C LEU A 184 2.68 -4.16 -2.49
N MET A 185 2.67 -2.84 -2.28
CA MET A 185 1.61 -2.16 -1.52
C MET A 185 0.25 -2.32 -2.20
N ILE A 186 0.18 -2.12 -3.53
CA ILE A 186 -1.04 -2.31 -4.31
C ILE A 186 -1.52 -3.76 -4.17
N ILE A 187 -0.63 -4.74 -4.37
CA ILE A 187 -0.96 -6.17 -4.27
C ILE A 187 -1.43 -6.53 -2.86
N GLY A 188 -0.72 -6.08 -1.82
CA GLY A 188 -1.07 -6.34 -0.43
C GLY A 188 -2.44 -5.76 -0.07
N TYR A 189 -2.69 -4.51 -0.43
CA TYR A 189 -3.99 -3.88 -0.18
C TYR A 189 -5.11 -4.49 -1.00
N ALA A 190 -4.90 -4.75 -2.29
CA ALA A 190 -5.89 -5.40 -3.15
C ALA A 190 -6.24 -6.81 -2.64
N SER A 191 -5.25 -7.54 -2.14
CA SER A 191 -5.45 -8.87 -1.55
C SER A 191 -6.39 -8.87 -0.35
N LYS A 192 -6.40 -7.77 0.41
CA LYS A 192 -7.33 -7.60 1.53
C LYS A 192 -8.65 -6.96 1.09
N MET A 193 -8.58 -5.88 0.33
CA MET A 193 -9.72 -5.01 0.05
C MET A 193 -10.69 -5.60 -0.97
N VAL A 194 -10.20 -6.25 -2.03
CA VAL A 194 -11.09 -6.80 -3.08
C VAL A 194 -11.99 -7.91 -2.54
N PRO A 195 -11.47 -8.95 -1.85
CA PRO A 195 -12.34 -9.97 -1.27
C PRO A 195 -13.29 -9.37 -0.21
N THR A 196 -12.79 -8.42 0.61
CA THR A 196 -13.59 -7.74 1.63
C THR A 196 -14.79 -6.99 1.03
N PHE A 197 -14.59 -6.24 -0.05
CA PHE A 197 -15.68 -5.50 -0.70
C PHE A 197 -16.66 -6.40 -1.45
N LYS A 198 -16.21 -7.58 -1.89
CA LYS A 198 -17.07 -8.57 -2.53
C LYS A 198 -17.75 -9.48 -1.49
N GLY A 199 -17.29 -9.51 -0.25
CA GLY A 199 -17.84 -10.38 0.80
C GLY A 199 -17.52 -11.86 0.59
N VAL A 200 -16.43 -12.17 -0.12
CA VAL A 200 -15.98 -13.53 -0.46
C VAL A 200 -14.50 -13.71 -0.07
N GLY A 201 -14.03 -14.95 -0.04
CA GLY A 201 -12.61 -15.26 0.07
C GLY A 201 -11.81 -14.94 -1.21
N MET A 202 -10.49 -14.81 -1.10
CA MET A 202 -9.64 -14.71 -2.28
C MET A 202 -9.69 -16.02 -3.07
N HIS A 203 -9.80 -15.94 -4.40
CA HIS A 203 -9.91 -17.11 -5.28
C HIS A 203 -8.80 -18.15 -5.06
N SER A 204 -7.54 -17.72 -4.95
CA SER A 204 -6.43 -18.63 -4.66
C SER A 204 -5.31 -17.96 -3.86
N ILE A 205 -5.13 -18.40 -2.61
CA ILE A 205 -4.01 -17.99 -1.75
C ILE A 205 -2.67 -18.48 -2.36
N LYS A 206 -2.66 -19.62 -3.06
CA LYS A 206 -1.45 -20.14 -3.72
C LYS A 206 -0.99 -19.21 -4.84
N LEU A 207 -1.90 -18.69 -5.66
CA LEU A 207 -1.56 -17.74 -6.73
C LEU A 207 -1.07 -16.39 -6.17
N ALA A 208 -1.67 -15.91 -5.07
CA ALA A 208 -1.18 -14.72 -4.37
C ALA A 208 0.23 -14.92 -3.82
N ASN A 209 0.51 -16.08 -3.21
CA ASN A 209 1.84 -16.43 -2.72
C ASN A 209 2.86 -16.54 -3.86
N PHE A 210 2.49 -17.17 -4.98
CA PHE A 210 3.37 -17.30 -6.13
C PHE A 210 3.70 -15.94 -6.74
N SER A 211 2.70 -15.07 -6.89
CA SER A 211 2.88 -13.68 -7.32
C SER A 211 3.82 -12.91 -6.38
N PHE A 212 3.67 -13.07 -5.06
CA PHE A 212 4.55 -12.47 -4.07
C PHE A 212 6.01 -12.90 -4.25
N TYR A 213 6.28 -14.20 -4.41
CA TYR A 213 7.64 -14.69 -4.57
C TYR A 213 8.26 -14.27 -5.90
N LEU A 214 7.53 -14.40 -7.01
CA LEU A 214 8.03 -13.97 -8.32
C LEU A 214 8.33 -12.47 -8.34
N LEU A 215 7.45 -11.62 -7.79
CA LEU A 215 7.68 -10.18 -7.79
C LEU A 215 8.91 -9.79 -6.96
N ASN A 216 9.13 -10.46 -5.82
CA ASN A 216 10.34 -10.23 -5.01
C ASN A 216 11.61 -10.71 -5.69
N ILE A 217 11.57 -11.87 -6.35
CA ILE A 217 12.72 -12.40 -7.10
C ILE A 217 13.05 -11.47 -8.28
N GLY A 218 12.04 -11.07 -9.06
CA GLY A 218 12.21 -10.13 -10.17
C GLY A 218 12.76 -8.79 -9.72
N CYS A 219 12.16 -8.18 -8.69
CA CYS A 219 12.60 -6.90 -8.13
C CYS A 219 14.02 -6.99 -7.55
N PHE A 220 14.34 -8.08 -6.82
CA PHE A 220 15.70 -8.31 -6.32
C PHE A 220 16.70 -8.41 -7.46
N LEU A 221 16.39 -9.22 -8.46
CA LEU A 221 17.26 -9.41 -9.62
C LEU A 221 17.51 -8.07 -10.31
N ARG A 222 16.44 -7.29 -10.56
CA ARG A 222 16.51 -5.96 -11.16
C ARG A 222 17.41 -5.01 -10.36
N VAL A 223 17.15 -4.85 -9.06
CA VAL A 223 17.89 -3.91 -8.21
C VAL A 223 19.35 -4.33 -8.06
N TYR A 224 19.59 -5.60 -7.80
CA TYR A 224 20.94 -6.15 -7.62
C TYR A 224 21.79 -5.98 -8.87
N THR A 225 21.29 -6.44 -10.01
CA THR A 225 22.05 -6.37 -11.28
C THR A 225 22.30 -4.93 -11.70
N GLN A 226 21.33 -4.04 -11.51
CA GLN A 226 21.50 -2.63 -11.85
C GLN A 226 22.56 -1.94 -10.97
N ILE A 227 22.66 -2.28 -9.69
CA ILE A 227 23.77 -1.85 -8.82
C ILE A 227 25.10 -2.45 -9.30
N MET A 228 25.12 -3.75 -9.62
CA MET A 228 26.33 -4.44 -10.05
C MET A 228 26.91 -3.90 -11.36
N ILE A 229 26.07 -3.49 -12.31
CA ILE A 229 26.56 -2.81 -13.54
C ILE A 229 27.27 -1.51 -13.16
N GLY A 230 26.69 -0.72 -12.25
CA GLY A 230 27.29 0.54 -11.81
C GLY A 230 28.58 0.39 -11.01
N LEU A 231 28.88 -0.81 -10.50
CA LEU A 231 30.09 -1.09 -9.70
C LEU A 231 31.16 -1.91 -10.44
N SER A 232 30.78 -2.85 -11.30
CA SER A 232 31.68 -3.92 -11.78
C SER A 232 32.10 -3.83 -13.24
N HIS A 233 31.54 -2.91 -14.05
CA HIS A 233 31.79 -2.79 -15.50
C HIS A 233 31.64 -4.10 -16.30
N SER A 234 31.09 -5.18 -15.72
CA SER A 234 30.87 -6.47 -16.38
C SER A 234 29.50 -6.49 -17.05
N GLU A 235 29.38 -5.82 -18.18
CA GLU A 235 28.10 -5.39 -18.77
C GLU A 235 27.23 -6.55 -19.28
N ASN A 236 27.77 -7.46 -20.07
CA ASN A 236 26.95 -8.38 -20.88
C ASN A 236 26.06 -9.35 -20.07
N PHE A 237 26.59 -9.93 -18.99
CA PHE A 237 25.82 -10.87 -18.17
C PHE A 237 24.71 -10.16 -17.39
N TYR A 238 25.01 -9.00 -16.78
CA TYR A 238 24.04 -8.29 -15.96
C TYR A 238 22.93 -7.63 -16.78
N TYR A 239 23.21 -7.10 -17.97
CA TYR A 239 22.16 -6.53 -18.83
C TYR A 239 21.14 -7.59 -19.31
N SER A 240 21.60 -8.79 -19.65
CA SER A 240 20.69 -9.90 -20.00
C SER A 240 19.78 -10.26 -18.82
N LEU A 241 20.36 -10.31 -17.63
CA LEU A 241 19.65 -10.67 -16.40
C LEU A 241 18.65 -9.59 -15.96
N ILE A 242 18.95 -8.30 -16.19
CA ILE A 242 18.01 -7.18 -16.05
C ILE A 242 16.81 -7.34 -16.99
N GLY A 243 17.05 -7.69 -18.26
CA GLY A 243 15.96 -7.89 -19.22
C GLY A 243 15.04 -9.04 -18.80
N PHE A 244 15.62 -10.14 -18.31
CA PHE A 244 14.87 -11.30 -17.84
C PHE A 244 14.05 -11.01 -16.56
N SER A 245 14.56 -10.18 -15.65
CA SER A 245 13.84 -9.84 -14.42
C SER A 245 12.49 -9.18 -14.69
N GLY A 246 12.38 -8.36 -15.75
CA GLY A 246 11.13 -7.73 -16.16
C GLY A 246 10.04 -8.74 -16.54
N TRP A 247 10.40 -9.86 -17.18
CA TRP A 247 9.44 -10.92 -17.52
C TRP A 247 8.95 -11.68 -16.28
N ILE A 248 9.82 -11.84 -15.29
CA ILE A 248 9.44 -12.41 -13.98
C ILE A 248 8.42 -11.49 -13.29
N GLU A 249 8.70 -10.18 -13.23
CA GLU A 249 7.80 -9.18 -12.63
C GLU A 249 6.45 -9.11 -13.36
N LEU A 250 6.46 -9.09 -14.70
CA LEU A 250 5.25 -9.07 -15.52
C LEU A 250 4.39 -10.32 -15.29
N THR A 251 5.03 -11.50 -15.23
CA THR A 251 4.35 -12.76 -14.94
C THR A 251 3.71 -12.72 -13.56
N ALA A 252 4.42 -12.20 -12.55
CA ALA A 252 3.89 -12.05 -11.19
C ALA A 252 2.63 -11.16 -11.16
N ILE A 253 2.66 -10.02 -11.84
CA ILE A 253 1.52 -9.10 -11.93
C ILE A 253 0.36 -9.76 -12.69
N GLY A 254 0.63 -10.48 -13.79
CA GLY A 254 -0.38 -11.19 -14.56
C GLY A 254 -1.10 -12.27 -13.75
N ILE A 255 -0.36 -13.05 -12.96
CA ILE A 255 -0.92 -14.09 -12.07
C ILE A 255 -1.77 -13.44 -10.97
N PHE A 256 -1.30 -12.36 -10.38
CA PHE A 256 -2.08 -11.63 -9.38
C PHE A 256 -3.35 -11.02 -9.99
N GLY A 257 -3.25 -10.42 -11.17
CA GLY A 257 -4.38 -9.85 -11.92
C GLY A 257 -5.44 -10.90 -12.23
N TYR A 258 -5.03 -12.10 -12.67
CA TYR A 258 -5.93 -13.23 -12.87
C TYR A 258 -6.64 -13.65 -11.57
N ASN A 259 -5.89 -13.74 -10.46
CA ASN A 259 -6.43 -14.14 -9.17
C ASN A 259 -7.48 -13.12 -8.65
N VAL A 260 -7.20 -11.82 -8.79
CA VAL A 260 -8.12 -10.74 -8.43
C VAL A 260 -9.36 -10.76 -9.34
N TRP A 261 -9.17 -10.93 -10.65
CA TRP A 261 -10.29 -11.01 -11.61
C TRP A 261 -11.25 -12.16 -11.28
N LYS A 262 -10.71 -13.35 -10.98
CA LYS A 262 -11.51 -14.51 -10.55
C LYS A 262 -12.20 -14.26 -9.20
N THR A 263 -11.57 -13.53 -8.28
CA THR A 263 -12.18 -13.16 -7.00
C THR A 263 -13.34 -12.20 -7.20
N MET A 264 -13.22 -11.21 -8.10
CA MET A 264 -14.29 -10.25 -8.41
C MET A 264 -15.50 -10.92 -9.08
N ASN A 265 -15.26 -11.97 -9.86
CA ASN A 265 -16.28 -12.75 -10.54
C ASN A 265 -16.77 -13.96 -9.73
N ALA A 266 -16.36 -14.10 -8.47
CA ALA A 266 -16.95 -15.12 -7.61
C ALA A 266 -18.45 -14.82 -7.49
N GLU A 267 -19.27 -15.83 -7.74
CA GLU A 267 -20.68 -15.76 -7.38
C GLU A 267 -20.75 -15.59 -5.85
N ASP A 268 -21.75 -14.85 -5.38
CA ASP A 268 -21.98 -14.82 -3.95
C ASP A 268 -22.21 -16.29 -3.57
N GLU A 269 -21.39 -16.86 -2.68
CA GLU A 269 -21.73 -18.15 -2.10
C GLU A 269 -23.12 -17.94 -1.50
N ASP A 270 -24.13 -18.53 -2.15
CA ASP A 270 -25.42 -18.78 -1.53
C ASP A 270 -25.04 -19.50 -0.25
N VAL A 271 -25.24 -18.82 0.88
CA VAL A 271 -25.11 -19.44 2.18
C VAL A 271 -26.06 -20.63 2.09
N ASP A 272 -25.50 -21.84 2.06
CA ASP A 272 -26.28 -23.08 2.14
C ASP A 272 -27.37 -22.85 3.19
N GLU A 273 -28.62 -23.20 2.84
CA GLU A 273 -29.80 -23.01 3.68
C GLU A 273 -29.46 -23.18 5.17
N PRO A 274 -29.87 -22.24 6.03
CA PRO A 274 -29.28 -22.11 7.35
C PRO A 274 -29.27 -23.44 8.11
N GLU A 275 -28.06 -23.85 8.53
CA GLU A 275 -27.89 -24.73 9.70
C GLU A 275 -28.84 -24.23 10.81
N GLU A 276 -29.46 -25.17 11.53
CA GLU A 276 -30.52 -24.97 12.52
C GLU A 276 -30.65 -23.54 13.05
N ARG A 277 -31.86 -22.96 12.93
CA ARG A 277 -32.19 -21.60 13.40
C ARG A 277 -31.53 -21.33 14.76
N LEU A 278 -30.61 -20.36 14.79
CA LEU A 278 -29.92 -19.91 16.00
C LEU A 278 -30.89 -19.74 17.17
N THR A 279 -30.74 -20.54 18.22
CA THR A 279 -31.59 -20.47 19.43
C THR A 279 -31.17 -19.34 20.37
N GLU A 280 -29.91 -18.92 20.30
CA GLU A 280 -29.34 -17.83 21.11
C GLU A 280 -28.28 -17.08 20.29
N ILE A 281 -28.29 -15.75 20.37
CA ILE A 281 -27.26 -14.90 19.81
C ILE A 281 -26.15 -14.72 20.85
N THR A 282 -24.95 -15.18 20.54
CA THR A 282 -23.77 -15.06 21.40
C THR A 282 -22.77 -14.03 20.84
N GLY A 283 -21.76 -13.68 21.64
CA GLY A 283 -20.70 -12.76 21.20
C GLY A 283 -19.93 -13.26 19.97
N ASP A 284 -19.86 -14.57 19.77
CA ASP A 284 -19.14 -15.20 18.66
C ASP A 284 -20.02 -15.35 17.40
N THR A 285 -21.31 -15.01 17.49
CA THR A 285 -22.23 -15.05 16.35
C THR A 285 -21.85 -13.96 15.33
N ASN A 286 -21.82 -14.34 14.04
CA ASN A 286 -21.56 -13.41 12.94
C ASN A 286 -22.72 -12.43 12.76
N ILE A 287 -22.43 -11.15 12.52
CA ILE A 287 -23.48 -10.12 12.43
C ILE A 287 -24.37 -10.34 11.20
N ALA A 288 -23.81 -10.74 10.06
CA ALA A 288 -24.61 -11.02 8.87
C ALA A 288 -25.53 -12.23 9.12
N GLN A 289 -24.99 -13.32 9.67
CA GLN A 289 -25.77 -14.51 10.00
C GLN A 289 -26.94 -14.21 10.95
N ALA A 290 -26.67 -13.42 12.01
CA ALA A 290 -27.71 -13.04 12.97
C ALA A 290 -28.84 -12.22 12.29
N ILE A 291 -28.49 -11.25 11.44
CA ILE A 291 -29.46 -10.42 10.72
C ILE A 291 -30.21 -11.23 9.65
N ASP A 292 -29.55 -12.18 8.99
CA ASP A 292 -30.17 -13.03 7.97
C ASP A 292 -31.20 -13.98 8.61
N HIS A 293 -30.92 -14.52 9.81
CA HIS A 293 -31.88 -15.34 10.56
C HIS A 293 -33.02 -14.54 11.18
N TYR A 294 -32.72 -13.33 11.68
CA TYR A 294 -33.66 -12.47 12.40
C TYR A 294 -33.58 -11.01 11.92
N PRO A 295 -34.20 -10.66 10.78
CA PRO A 295 -34.08 -9.33 10.17
C PRO A 295 -34.46 -8.16 11.10
N GLU A 296 -35.34 -8.39 12.08
CA GLU A 296 -35.80 -7.43 13.09
C GLU A 296 -34.72 -6.98 14.08
N ILE A 297 -33.64 -7.74 14.25
CA ILE A 297 -32.55 -7.34 15.17
C ILE A 297 -31.69 -6.22 14.57
N LEU A 298 -31.83 -5.95 13.27
CA LEU A 298 -31.14 -4.84 12.61
C LEU A 298 -31.43 -3.50 13.31
N GLU A 299 -32.67 -3.28 13.75
CA GLU A 299 -33.04 -2.08 14.50
C GLU A 299 -32.23 -1.93 15.79
N VAL A 300 -32.03 -3.02 16.52
CA VAL A 300 -31.23 -3.06 17.76
C VAL A 300 -29.79 -2.66 17.47
N PHE A 301 -29.17 -3.19 16.40
CA PHE A 301 -27.82 -2.76 16.02
C PHE A 301 -27.76 -1.26 15.69
N LEU A 302 -28.76 -0.71 15.02
CA LEU A 302 -28.80 0.72 14.68
C LEU A 302 -28.95 1.60 15.93
N GLU A 303 -29.79 1.19 16.89
CA GLU A 303 -29.98 1.86 18.18
C GLU A 303 -28.69 1.90 19.01
N PHE A 304 -27.94 0.80 19.01
CA PHE A 304 -26.65 0.69 19.69
C PHE A 304 -25.50 1.36 18.92
N GLY A 305 -25.78 2.07 17.82
CA GLY A 305 -24.83 2.95 17.15
C GLY A 305 -24.07 2.34 15.98
N PHE A 306 -24.39 1.10 15.55
CA PHE A 306 -23.83 0.48 14.35
C PHE A 306 -24.48 1.01 13.05
N LYS A 307 -24.53 2.34 12.92
CA LYS A 307 -25.26 3.07 11.85
C LYS A 307 -24.87 2.65 10.44
N GLN A 308 -23.64 2.19 10.24
CA GLN A 308 -23.14 1.65 8.97
C GLN A 308 -24.01 0.50 8.44
N LEU A 309 -24.61 -0.31 9.32
CA LEU A 309 -25.46 -1.45 8.94
C LEU A 309 -26.80 -1.03 8.32
N ALA A 310 -27.15 0.26 8.35
CA ALA A 310 -28.30 0.78 7.61
C ALA A 310 -28.10 0.61 6.09
N SER A 311 -26.85 0.65 5.62
CA SER A 311 -26.51 0.42 4.21
C SER A 311 -26.61 -1.06 3.84
N PRO A 312 -27.39 -1.44 2.82
CA PRO A 312 -27.43 -2.82 2.31
C PRO A 312 -26.04 -3.34 1.91
N ALA A 313 -25.19 -2.47 1.36
CA ALA A 313 -23.82 -2.84 0.98
C ALA A 313 -22.96 -3.19 2.21
N ALA A 314 -23.11 -2.46 3.32
CA ALA A 314 -22.39 -2.74 4.56
C ALA A 314 -22.86 -4.05 5.21
N ARG A 315 -24.15 -4.40 5.11
CA ARG A 315 -24.67 -5.70 5.57
C ARG A 315 -24.08 -6.86 4.77
N LYS A 316 -23.91 -6.69 3.46
CA LYS A 316 -23.31 -7.73 2.60
C LYS A 316 -21.78 -7.84 2.70
N THR A 317 -21.11 -6.89 3.33
CA THR A 317 -19.63 -6.82 3.37
C THR A 317 -19.10 -6.80 4.80
N VAL A 318 -19.27 -5.67 5.49
CA VAL A 318 -18.76 -5.44 6.85
C VAL A 318 -19.38 -6.42 7.86
N ALA A 319 -20.69 -6.65 7.79
CA ALA A 319 -21.36 -7.56 8.74
C ALA A 319 -20.90 -9.01 8.61
N LYS A 320 -20.52 -9.45 7.40
CA LYS A 320 -19.97 -10.80 7.16
C LYS A 320 -18.59 -11.01 7.78
N MET A 321 -17.83 -9.94 8.05
CA MET A 321 -16.46 -10.05 8.55
C MET A 321 -16.34 -10.12 10.08
N PHE A 322 -17.36 -9.65 10.81
CA PHE A 322 -17.24 -9.44 12.25
C PHE A 322 -18.27 -10.25 13.02
N THR A 323 -17.83 -10.85 14.12
CA THR A 323 -18.73 -11.29 15.18
C THR A 323 -19.23 -10.09 15.98
N ILE A 324 -20.33 -10.27 16.71
CA ILE A 324 -20.89 -9.22 17.57
C ILE A 324 -19.85 -8.70 18.56
N LYS A 325 -19.10 -9.61 19.20
CA LYS A 325 -18.02 -9.27 20.12
C LYS A 325 -16.94 -8.42 19.46
N GLN A 326 -16.51 -8.80 18.26
CA GLN A 326 -15.48 -8.04 17.54
C GLN A 326 -15.97 -6.64 17.18
N ALA A 327 -17.23 -6.49 16.75
CA ALA A 327 -17.77 -5.19 16.40
C ALA A 327 -17.87 -4.25 17.61
N THR A 328 -18.13 -4.76 18.81
CA THR A 328 -18.13 -3.96 20.06
C THR A 328 -16.73 -3.48 20.49
N LYS A 329 -15.64 -4.08 19.97
CA LYS A 329 -14.28 -3.56 20.16
C LYS A 329 -14.01 -2.33 19.28
N ILE A 330 -14.61 -2.29 18.09
CA ILE A 330 -14.46 -1.20 17.11
C ILE A 330 -15.39 -0.03 17.47
N HIS A 331 -16.62 -0.33 17.84
CA HIS A 331 -17.58 0.61 18.39
C HIS A 331 -17.76 0.33 19.88
N PRO A 332 -17.23 1.17 20.79
CA PRO A 332 -17.20 0.89 22.21
C PRO A 332 -18.63 0.90 22.79
N VAL A 333 -19.22 -0.28 22.80
CA VAL A 333 -20.56 -0.59 23.28
C VAL A 333 -20.42 -1.74 24.28
N ASN A 334 -21.18 -1.70 25.38
CA ASN A 334 -21.17 -2.80 26.34
C ASN A 334 -21.79 -4.05 25.70
N ILE A 335 -20.97 -5.10 25.53
CA ILE A 335 -21.36 -6.33 24.84
C ILE A 335 -22.52 -7.05 25.53
N ASP A 336 -22.53 -7.13 26.86
CA ASP A 336 -23.56 -7.84 27.61
C ASP A 336 -24.94 -7.18 27.43
N THR A 337 -24.95 -5.85 27.38
CA THR A 337 -26.16 -5.05 27.15
C THR A 337 -26.70 -5.26 25.74
N LEU A 338 -25.81 -5.28 24.74
CA LEU A 338 -26.18 -5.53 23.35
C LEU A 338 -26.71 -6.95 23.16
N LEU A 339 -26.00 -7.97 23.67
CA LEU A 339 -26.43 -9.36 23.55
C LEU A 339 -27.79 -9.60 24.23
N LYS A 340 -28.03 -8.97 25.38
CA LYS A 340 -29.33 -9.04 26.04
C LYS A 340 -30.45 -8.46 25.16
N ALA A 341 -30.24 -7.27 24.59
CA ALA A 341 -31.23 -6.62 23.73
C ALA A 341 -31.49 -7.43 22.43
N LEU A 342 -30.46 -8.03 21.85
CA LEU A 342 -30.60 -8.91 20.68
C LEU A 342 -31.40 -10.18 21.03
N ASN A 343 -31.07 -10.84 22.13
CA ASN A 343 -31.76 -12.05 22.58
C ASN A 343 -33.22 -11.77 23.02
N GLU A 344 -33.50 -10.61 23.60
CA GLU A 344 -34.88 -10.19 23.90
C GLU A 344 -35.73 -9.97 22.64
N ARG A 345 -35.10 -9.65 21.50
CA ARG A 345 -35.80 -9.40 20.24
C ARG A 345 -36.13 -10.69 19.50
N ILE A 346 -35.24 -11.69 19.51
CA ILE A 346 -35.47 -12.98 18.83
C ILE A 346 -36.43 -13.91 19.60
N ASN A 347 -36.62 -13.65 20.91
CA ASN A 347 -37.52 -14.41 21.78
C ASN A 347 -38.94 -13.81 21.83
N LYS A 348 -39.22 -12.74 21.07
CA LYS A 348 -40.54 -12.12 20.89
C LYS A 348 -41.09 -12.51 19.54
#